data_AF-A0A370HEV1-F1
#
_entry.id   AF-A0A370HEV1-F1
#
_cell.length_a   1.000
_cell.length_b   1.000
_cell.length_c   1.000
_cell.angle_alpha   90.00
_cell.angle_beta   90.00
_cell.angle_gamma   90.00
#
_symmetry.space_group_name_H-M   'P 1'
#
loop_
_entity.id
_entity.type
_entity.pdbx_description
1 polymer ?
#
loop_
_entity_poly.entity_id
_entity_poly.type
_entity_poly.pdbx_seq_one_letter_code
_entity_poly.pdbx_strand_id
1 'polypeptide(L)'
;MTSSKALLRTLAVFVPLALLSASCGDDESDGDKPPAQQSIPAGVAEQYTVLEAEIAANGGSATAGDYRVGYIVEAAEPWFQVVDGKQVNRPPAPGETHHIEIIPMEASTGRIVPDVPIRLEVIGPDGAVVQGQNLNFYYAPFFHYANNFSVPDGTYTLRATLQPPTFLRHGGSGEKPALSEGATVTFENVQLKPEG
;
A
#
# COMPACT_ATOMS: atom_id res chain seq x y z
N MET A 1 -55.33 -2.90 79.23
CA MET A 1 -55.00 -4.32 78.98
C MET A 1 -54.00 -4.36 77.84
N THR A 2 -52.71 -4.45 78.19
CA THR A 2 -51.72 -5.47 77.75
C THR A 2 -51.48 -5.51 76.23
N SER A 3 -50.35 -4.97 75.76
CA SER A 3 -49.12 -5.73 75.39
C SER A 3 -49.20 -6.22 73.93
N SER A 4 -48.21 -6.19 73.04
CA SER A 4 -46.75 -6.15 73.14
C SER A 4 -46.16 -5.52 71.86
N LYS A 5 -44.98 -4.92 72.00
CA LYS A 5 -44.06 -4.61 70.89
C LYS A 5 -43.54 -5.90 70.23
N ALA A 6 -43.39 -5.89 68.92
CA ALA A 6 -42.44 -6.74 68.21
C ALA A 6 -41.74 -5.93 67.11
N LEU A 7 -40.46 -5.61 67.37
CA LEU A 7 -39.48 -5.26 66.35
C LEU A 7 -39.26 -6.50 65.46
N LEU A 8 -39.30 -6.37 64.15
CA LEU A 8 -38.58 -7.29 63.28
C LEU A 8 -37.75 -6.52 62.25
N ARG A 9 -36.50 -6.96 62.16
CA ARG A 9 -35.35 -6.33 61.50
C ARG A 9 -35.46 -6.37 59.98
N THR A 10 -35.08 -5.27 59.37
CA THR A 10 -34.71 -5.14 57.95
C THR A 10 -33.53 -6.05 57.63
N LEU A 11 -33.67 -6.94 56.64
CA LEU A 11 -32.55 -7.51 55.88
C LEU A 11 -32.73 -7.10 54.42
N ALA A 12 -31.93 -6.13 53.97
CA ALA A 12 -31.77 -5.84 52.55
C ALA A 12 -30.81 -6.89 51.97
N VAL A 13 -31.33 -7.79 51.13
CA VAL A 13 -30.50 -8.69 50.33
C VAL A 13 -30.05 -7.92 49.10
N PHE A 14 -28.81 -7.45 49.10
CA PHE A 14 -28.12 -6.99 47.91
C PHE A 14 -27.73 -8.23 47.09
N VAL A 15 -28.35 -8.41 45.93
CA VAL A 15 -27.86 -9.35 44.90
C VAL A 15 -26.93 -8.56 43.99
N PRO A 16 -25.62 -8.84 43.96
CA PRO A 16 -24.75 -8.24 42.96
C PRO A 16 -25.03 -8.90 41.61
N LEU A 17 -25.46 -8.09 40.65
CA LEU A 17 -25.55 -8.46 39.25
C LEU A 17 -24.11 -8.56 38.69
N ALA A 18 -23.57 -9.78 38.62
CA ALA A 18 -22.28 -10.02 38.00
C ALA A 18 -22.40 -9.83 36.47
N LEU A 19 -21.84 -8.73 35.98
CA LEU A 19 -21.55 -8.53 34.56
C LEU A 19 -20.42 -9.51 34.19
N LEU A 20 -20.75 -10.60 33.47
CA LEU A 20 -19.74 -11.40 32.78
C LEU A 20 -19.28 -10.61 31.54
N SER A 21 -18.20 -9.86 31.69
CA SER A 21 -17.34 -9.50 30.55
C SER A 21 -16.65 -10.77 30.07
N ALA A 22 -16.96 -11.20 28.86
CA ALA A 22 -16.15 -12.18 28.13
C ALA A 22 -14.80 -11.51 27.80
N SER A 23 -13.87 -11.57 28.76
CA SER A 23 -12.46 -11.29 28.54
C SER A 23 -11.87 -12.55 27.88
N CYS A 24 -11.65 -12.51 26.57
CA CYS A 24 -10.75 -13.47 25.95
C CYS A 24 -9.33 -13.08 26.32
N GLY A 25 -8.66 -13.93 27.11
CA GLY A 25 -7.23 -13.84 27.38
C GLY A 25 -6.93 -14.08 28.84
N ASP A 26 -6.81 -15.36 29.20
CA ASP A 26 -6.19 -15.76 30.46
C ASP A 26 -4.72 -15.34 30.44
N ASP A 27 -4.34 -14.54 31.43
CA ASP A 27 -2.96 -14.29 31.85
C ASP A 27 -2.41 -15.58 32.49
N GLU A 28 -1.64 -16.37 31.74
CA GLU A 28 -0.58 -17.18 32.35
C GLU A 28 0.72 -16.38 32.29
N SER A 29 1.12 -15.90 33.46
CA SER A 29 2.38 -15.21 33.71
C SER A 29 3.55 -16.16 33.50
N ASP A 30 4.07 -16.21 32.28
CA ASP A 30 5.40 -16.75 32.02
C ASP A 30 6.45 -15.66 32.29
N GLY A 31 7.53 -16.05 32.97
CA GLY A 31 8.43 -15.14 33.68
C GLY A 31 9.03 -14.00 32.85
N ASP A 32 9.39 -12.95 33.59
CA ASP A 32 10.07 -11.69 33.25
C ASP A 32 11.28 -11.86 32.31
N LYS A 33 10.99 -12.19 31.05
CA LYS A 33 11.94 -12.17 29.94
C LYS A 33 11.67 -10.88 29.18
N PRO A 34 12.63 -9.95 29.06
CA PRO A 34 12.44 -8.79 28.22
C PRO A 34 12.01 -9.28 26.82
N PRO A 35 11.00 -8.65 26.20
CA PRO A 35 10.52 -9.08 24.91
C PRO A 35 11.71 -9.21 23.97
N ALA A 36 11.88 -10.39 23.38
CA ALA A 36 12.94 -10.61 22.41
C ALA A 36 12.82 -9.51 21.36
N GLN A 37 13.89 -8.74 21.16
CA GLN A 37 13.91 -7.67 20.18
C GLN A 37 13.64 -8.29 18.81
N GLN A 38 12.42 -8.15 18.32
CA GLN A 38 12.00 -8.74 17.05
C GLN A 38 12.83 -8.09 15.94
N SER A 39 13.72 -8.86 15.33
CA SER A 39 14.43 -8.42 14.14
C SER A 39 13.46 -8.39 12.96
N ILE A 40 13.48 -7.30 12.20
CA ILE A 40 12.77 -7.20 10.93
C ILE A 40 13.28 -8.33 10.02
N PRO A 41 12.40 -9.14 9.39
CA PRO A 41 12.85 -10.14 8.43
C PRO A 41 13.72 -9.49 7.34
N ALA A 42 14.88 -10.08 7.04
CA ALA A 42 15.88 -9.46 6.17
C ALA A 42 15.29 -9.00 4.82
N GLY A 43 14.47 -9.83 4.17
CA GLY A 43 13.81 -9.48 2.91
C GLY A 43 12.84 -8.29 3.00
N VAL A 44 12.26 -8.03 4.18
CA VAL A 44 11.40 -6.83 4.39
C VAL A 44 12.23 -5.56 4.45
N ALA A 45 13.43 -5.61 5.02
CA ALA A 45 14.33 -4.46 5.00
C ALA A 45 14.99 -4.29 3.62
N GLU A 46 15.38 -5.40 2.99
CA GLU A 46 16.06 -5.43 1.70
C GLU A 46 15.19 -4.86 0.58
N GLN A 47 13.87 -5.14 0.55
CA GLN A 47 13.00 -4.62 -0.52
C GLN A 47 13.06 -3.09 -0.66
N TYR A 48 13.15 -2.35 0.46
CA TYR A 48 13.21 -0.89 0.43
C TYR A 48 14.61 -0.40 0.04
N THR A 49 15.65 -1.16 0.37
CA THR A 49 17.00 -0.86 -0.09
C THR A 49 17.11 -1.04 -1.61
N VAL A 50 16.54 -2.12 -2.13
CA VAL A 50 16.47 -2.42 -3.57
C VAL A 50 15.62 -1.36 -4.28
N LEU A 51 14.43 -1.04 -3.76
CA LEU A 51 13.56 0.01 -4.33
C LEU A 51 14.29 1.35 -4.49
N GLU A 52 14.98 1.82 -3.45
CA GLU A 52 15.70 3.10 -3.54
C GLU A 52 16.86 3.03 -4.54
N ALA A 53 17.55 1.90 -4.64
CA ALA A 53 18.62 1.69 -5.61
C ALA A 53 18.09 1.70 -7.04
N GLU A 54 16.97 1.03 -7.32
CA GLU A 54 16.37 0.96 -8.65
C GLU A 54 15.76 2.30 -9.06
N ILE A 55 15.07 3.02 -8.17
CA ILE A 55 14.63 4.40 -8.44
C ILE A 55 15.83 5.31 -8.78
N ALA A 56 16.94 5.19 -8.05
CA ALA A 56 18.12 6.02 -8.29
C ALA A 56 18.83 5.68 -9.60
N ALA A 57 18.82 4.41 -10.02
CA ALA A 57 19.48 3.95 -11.23
C ALA A 57 18.64 4.20 -12.49
N ASN A 58 17.35 3.89 -12.42
CA ASN A 58 16.48 3.68 -13.59
C ASN A 58 15.28 4.64 -13.62
N GLY A 59 15.17 5.59 -12.70
CA GLY A 59 14.08 6.55 -12.73
C GLY A 59 14.23 7.75 -11.81
N GLY A 60 13.24 7.96 -10.95
CA GLY A 60 13.20 9.11 -10.06
C GLY A 60 11.98 9.12 -9.16
N SER A 61 11.86 10.16 -8.33
CA SER A 61 10.70 10.29 -7.43
C SER A 61 10.28 11.73 -7.22
N ALA A 62 9.02 11.93 -6.85
CA ALA A 62 8.43 13.22 -6.54
C ALA A 62 7.32 13.03 -5.49
N THR A 63 6.93 14.13 -4.84
CA THR A 63 5.87 14.13 -3.81
C THR A 63 4.61 14.80 -4.36
N ALA A 64 3.45 14.23 -4.05
CA ALA A 64 2.15 14.81 -4.37
C ALA A 64 1.11 14.41 -3.30
N GLY A 65 0.56 15.40 -2.59
CA GLY A 65 -0.34 15.15 -1.46
C GLY A 65 0.35 14.31 -0.37
N ASP A 66 -0.32 13.24 0.07
CA ASP A 66 0.18 12.31 1.09
C ASP A 66 1.19 11.27 0.53
N TYR A 67 1.53 11.35 -0.76
CA TYR A 67 2.36 10.36 -1.45
C TYR A 67 3.76 10.89 -1.76
N ARG A 68 4.77 10.04 -1.58
CA ARG A 68 5.98 10.03 -2.41
C ARG A 68 5.76 8.98 -3.51
N VAL A 69 5.99 9.34 -4.76
CA VAL A 69 5.79 8.44 -5.90
C VAL A 69 7.12 8.27 -6.59
N GLY A 70 7.60 7.02 -6.65
CA GLY A 70 8.72 6.63 -7.51
C GLY A 70 8.23 6.23 -8.89
N TYR A 71 9.08 6.38 -9.89
CA TYR A 71 8.95 5.70 -11.18
C TYR A 71 10.27 5.02 -11.54
N ILE A 72 10.16 3.93 -12.29
CA ILE A 72 11.28 3.16 -12.86
C ILE A 72 10.94 2.90 -14.33
N VAL A 73 11.94 2.97 -15.21
CA VAL A 73 11.82 2.63 -16.64
C VAL A 73 12.86 1.58 -16.98
N GLU A 74 12.39 0.46 -17.54
CA GLU A 74 13.23 -0.66 -17.96
C GLU A 74 12.79 -1.15 -19.36
N ALA A 75 13.53 -2.11 -19.90
CA ALA A 75 13.09 -2.81 -21.11
C ALA A 75 11.77 -3.56 -20.85
N ALA A 76 10.96 -3.77 -21.89
CA ALA A 76 9.71 -4.52 -21.74
C ALA A 76 9.96 -5.92 -21.14
N GLU A 77 9.21 -6.24 -20.07
CA GLU A 77 9.44 -7.44 -19.27
C GLU A 77 8.35 -8.51 -19.45
N PRO A 78 8.68 -9.79 -19.24
CA PRO A 78 7.68 -10.83 -19.08
C PRO A 78 7.06 -10.81 -17.67
N TRP A 79 5.81 -11.25 -17.53
CA TRP A 79 5.22 -11.47 -16.20
C TRP A 79 4.35 -12.71 -16.13
N PHE A 80 4.09 -13.19 -14.92
CA PHE A 80 3.08 -14.22 -14.71
C PHE A 80 1.71 -13.59 -14.55
N GLN A 81 0.73 -14.15 -15.26
CA GLN A 81 -0.67 -13.76 -15.15
C GLN A 81 -1.56 -15.00 -15.03
N VAL A 82 -2.74 -14.82 -14.44
CA VAL A 82 -3.71 -15.90 -14.30
C VAL A 82 -4.54 -16.03 -15.58
N VAL A 83 -4.42 -17.16 -16.27
CA VAL A 83 -5.26 -17.57 -17.40
C VAL A 83 -5.91 -18.90 -17.04
N ASP A 84 -7.24 -18.96 -17.06
CA ASP A 84 -8.02 -20.15 -16.69
C ASP A 84 -7.61 -20.78 -15.34
N GLY A 85 -7.34 -19.91 -14.35
CA GLY A 85 -6.96 -20.31 -13.00
C GLY A 85 -5.50 -20.79 -12.85
N LYS A 86 -4.66 -20.63 -13.89
CA LYS A 86 -3.25 -21.04 -13.87
C LYS A 86 -2.33 -19.84 -14.09
N GLN A 87 -1.19 -19.85 -13.41
CA GLN A 87 -0.12 -18.89 -13.69
C GLN A 87 0.53 -19.25 -15.03
N VAL A 88 0.51 -18.29 -15.96
CA VAL A 88 1.10 -18.40 -17.28
C VAL A 88 2.08 -17.26 -17.47
N ASN A 89 3.30 -17.58 -17.90
CA ASN A 89 4.26 -16.55 -18.28
C ASN A 89 3.80 -15.87 -19.57
N ARG A 90 3.62 -14.56 -19.51
CA ARG A 90 3.28 -13.69 -20.63
C ARG A 90 4.54 -12.93 -21.03
N PRO A 91 5.19 -13.29 -22.16
CA PRO A 91 6.31 -12.50 -22.66
C PRO A 91 5.83 -11.15 -23.21
N PRO A 92 6.74 -10.17 -23.38
CA PRO A 92 6.43 -8.94 -24.09
C PRO A 92 5.77 -9.21 -25.45
N ALA A 93 4.70 -8.48 -25.77
CA ALA A 93 4.08 -8.56 -27.08
C ALA A 93 4.93 -7.82 -28.14
N PRO A 94 4.78 -8.15 -29.43
CA PRO A 94 5.41 -7.38 -30.50
C PRO A 94 5.08 -5.89 -30.37
N GLY A 95 6.12 -5.05 -30.29
CA GLY A 95 6.01 -3.60 -30.17
C GLY A 95 5.91 -3.07 -28.75
N GLU A 96 5.84 -3.93 -27.72
CA GLU A 96 6.14 -3.50 -26.35
C GLU A 96 7.65 -3.26 -26.20
N THR A 97 8.01 -2.07 -25.74
CA THR A 97 9.39 -1.58 -25.72
C THR A 97 9.90 -1.31 -24.32
N HIS A 98 9.04 -0.79 -23.43
CA HIS A 98 9.44 -0.36 -22.09
C HIS A 98 8.51 -0.94 -21.03
N HIS A 99 9.06 -1.40 -19.92
CA HIS A 99 8.31 -1.61 -18.68
C HIS A 99 8.38 -0.30 -17.88
N ILE A 100 7.23 0.29 -17.56
CA ILE A 100 7.18 1.54 -16.80
C ILE A 100 6.44 1.29 -15.50
N GLU A 101 7.15 1.50 -14.39
CA GLU A 101 6.64 1.28 -13.04
C GLU A 101 6.30 2.60 -12.35
N ILE A 102 5.29 2.56 -11.49
CA ILE A 102 4.89 3.60 -10.56
C ILE A 102 4.77 2.98 -9.17
N ILE A 103 5.49 3.54 -8.21
CA ILE A 103 5.57 3.04 -6.84
C ILE A 103 5.00 4.10 -5.89
N PRO A 104 3.71 4.03 -5.53
CA PRO A 104 3.12 4.94 -4.57
C PRO A 104 3.57 4.55 -3.15
N MET A 105 4.20 5.47 -2.43
CA MET A 105 4.57 5.32 -1.03
C MET A 105 3.86 6.38 -0.19
N GLU A 106 3.37 5.99 0.99
CA GLU A 106 2.87 6.96 1.97
C GLU A 106 4.06 7.79 2.47
N ALA A 107 4.04 9.11 2.23
CA ALA A 107 5.19 9.96 2.51
C ALA A 107 5.61 9.98 3.99
N SER A 108 4.65 9.77 4.90
CA SER A 108 4.88 9.79 6.35
C SER A 108 5.52 8.50 6.89
N THR A 109 5.30 7.35 6.23
CA THR A 109 5.76 6.05 6.72
C THR A 109 6.75 5.35 5.80
N GLY A 110 6.86 5.80 4.54
CA GLY A 110 7.67 5.16 3.50
C GLY A 110 7.09 3.83 2.99
N ARG A 111 5.93 3.39 3.49
CA ARG A 111 5.32 2.12 3.07
C ARG A 111 4.74 2.25 1.68
N ILE A 112 4.97 1.25 0.84
CA ILE A 112 4.29 1.11 -0.45
C ILE A 112 2.80 0.91 -0.22
N VAL A 113 1.98 1.62 -0.99
CA VAL A 113 0.52 1.64 -0.85
C VAL A 113 -0.13 0.63 -1.83
N PRO A 114 -0.79 -0.43 -1.34
CA PRO A 114 -1.54 -1.37 -2.18
C PRO A 114 -2.93 -0.82 -2.57
N ASP A 115 -3.60 -1.50 -3.49
CA ASP A 115 -4.96 -1.22 -4.00
C ASP A 115 -5.23 0.24 -4.38
N VAL A 116 -4.24 0.88 -5.02
CA VAL A 116 -4.32 2.22 -5.61
C VAL A 116 -4.63 2.09 -7.10
N PRO A 117 -5.82 2.49 -7.57
CA PRO A 117 -6.07 2.56 -9.01
C PRO A 117 -5.18 3.66 -9.62
N ILE A 118 -4.27 3.26 -10.51
CA ILE A 118 -3.31 4.17 -11.15
C ILE A 118 -3.52 4.16 -12.66
N ARG A 119 -3.67 5.36 -13.22
CA ARG A 119 -3.55 5.59 -14.67
C ARG A 119 -2.26 6.34 -14.95
N LEU A 120 -1.43 5.77 -15.82
CA LEU A 120 -0.19 6.38 -16.30
C LEU A 120 -0.38 6.84 -17.74
N GLU A 121 0.05 8.06 -18.04
CA GLU A 121 0.12 8.61 -19.38
C GLU A 121 1.55 9.00 -19.72
N VAL A 122 2.02 8.56 -20.90
CA VAL A 122 3.24 9.00 -21.54
C VAL A 122 2.89 10.16 -22.48
N ILE A 123 3.44 11.33 -22.22
CA ILE A 123 3.14 12.58 -22.91
C ILE A 123 4.34 12.99 -23.76
N GLY A 124 4.09 13.23 -25.04
CA GLY A 124 5.09 13.65 -26.02
C GLY A 124 5.52 15.11 -25.85
N PRO A 125 6.57 15.54 -26.56
CA PRO A 125 7.10 16.90 -26.50
C PRO A 125 6.12 17.97 -27.02
N ASP A 126 5.12 17.57 -27.80
CA ASP A 126 4.01 18.43 -28.26
C ASP A 126 2.88 18.57 -27.22
N GLY A 127 3.01 17.90 -26.07
CA GLY A 127 2.00 17.87 -25.02
C GLY A 127 0.86 16.88 -25.26
N ALA A 128 0.87 16.12 -26.35
CA ALA A 128 -0.12 15.09 -26.62
C ALA A 128 0.17 13.80 -25.85
N VAL A 129 -0.88 13.09 -25.42
CA VAL A 129 -0.74 11.75 -24.83
C VAL A 129 -0.39 10.78 -25.96
N VAL A 130 0.81 10.20 -25.91
CA VAL A 130 1.29 9.18 -26.85
C VAL A 130 0.64 7.84 -26.52
N GLN A 131 0.62 7.47 -25.24
CA GLN A 131 -0.06 6.29 -24.74
C GLN A 131 -0.50 6.51 -23.29
N GLY A 132 -1.64 5.94 -22.91
CA GLY A 132 -2.07 5.90 -21.51
C GLY A 132 -2.73 4.58 -21.15
N GLN A 133 -2.42 4.07 -19.96
CA GLN A 133 -2.90 2.77 -19.50
C GLN A 133 -3.25 2.81 -18.00
N ASN A 134 -4.21 1.97 -17.59
CA ASN A 134 -4.38 1.63 -16.19
C ASN A 134 -3.34 0.56 -15.84
N LEU A 135 -2.58 0.78 -14.78
CA LEU A 135 -1.47 -0.09 -14.40
C LEU A 135 -1.97 -1.31 -13.61
N ASN A 136 -1.31 -2.45 -13.80
CA ASN A 136 -1.55 -3.65 -13.01
C ASN A 136 -0.69 -3.61 -11.74
N PHE A 137 -1.15 -4.28 -10.68
CA PHE A 137 -0.40 -4.41 -9.42
C PHE A 137 0.49 -5.67 -9.46
N TYR A 138 1.76 -5.51 -9.13
CA TYR A 138 2.78 -6.56 -9.22
C TYR A 138 3.36 -6.90 -7.86
N TYR A 139 3.69 -8.18 -7.71
CA TYR A 139 4.49 -8.70 -6.62
C TYR A 139 5.85 -9.14 -7.17
N ALA A 140 6.88 -8.37 -6.84
CA ALA A 140 8.28 -8.59 -7.22
C ALA A 140 9.14 -8.41 -5.94
N PRO A 141 10.47 -8.11 -6.00
CA PRO A 141 11.24 -7.78 -4.79
C PRO A 141 10.56 -6.74 -3.89
N PHE A 142 9.83 -5.79 -4.49
CA PHE A 142 8.87 -4.89 -3.82
C PHE A 142 7.54 -4.86 -4.61
N PHE A 143 6.50 -4.32 -3.98
CA PHE A 143 5.23 -4.09 -4.65
C PHE A 143 5.32 -2.85 -5.56
N HIS A 144 4.78 -2.92 -6.77
CA HIS A 144 4.70 -1.77 -7.66
C HIS A 144 3.50 -1.88 -8.60
N TYR A 145 3.24 -0.81 -9.36
CA TYR A 145 2.23 -0.79 -10.41
C TYR A 145 2.91 -0.55 -11.73
N ALA A 146 2.70 -1.40 -12.71
CA ALA A 146 3.42 -1.30 -13.97
C ALA A 146 2.59 -1.84 -15.13
N ASN A 147 3.14 -1.69 -16.34
CA ASN A 147 2.77 -2.38 -17.56
C ASN A 147 3.91 -2.23 -18.57
N ASN A 148 3.87 -3.04 -19.61
CA ASN A 148 4.63 -2.74 -20.82
C ASN A 148 3.92 -1.69 -21.69
N PHE A 149 4.70 -0.77 -22.24
CA PHE A 149 4.29 0.29 -23.14
C PHE A 149 4.88 0.09 -24.53
N SER A 150 4.18 0.59 -25.54
CA SER A 150 4.58 0.58 -26.95
C SER A 150 4.90 1.98 -27.42
N VAL A 151 5.94 2.56 -26.82
CA VAL A 151 6.38 3.93 -27.07
C VAL A 151 7.80 3.91 -27.64
N PRO A 152 8.10 4.65 -28.73
CA PRO A 152 9.47 4.75 -29.23
C PRO A 152 10.39 5.40 -28.22
N ASP A 153 11.68 5.11 -28.33
CA ASP A 153 12.70 5.75 -27.51
C ASP A 153 12.66 7.28 -27.64
N GLY A 154 12.95 7.97 -26.55
CA GLY A 154 12.98 9.43 -26.52
C GLY A 154 12.75 10.03 -25.14
N THR A 155 12.67 11.35 -25.13
CA THR A 155 12.37 12.13 -23.92
C THR A 155 10.87 12.39 -23.84
N TYR A 156 10.25 12.03 -22.73
CA TYR A 156 8.82 12.19 -22.49
C TYR A 156 8.54 12.82 -21.14
N THR A 157 7.26 13.14 -20.93
CA THR A 157 6.72 13.43 -19.61
C THR A 157 5.82 12.28 -19.17
N LEU A 158 6.04 11.74 -17.97
CA LEU A 158 5.14 10.77 -17.36
C LEU A 158 4.15 11.49 -16.47
N ARG A 159 2.85 11.24 -16.65
CA ARG A 159 1.79 11.72 -15.75
C ARG A 159 1.07 10.54 -15.12
N ALA A 160 1.32 10.33 -13.82
CA ALA A 160 0.63 9.30 -13.05
C ALA A 160 -0.52 9.94 -12.25
N THR A 161 -1.71 9.40 -12.40
CA THR A 161 -2.90 9.77 -11.62
C THR A 161 -3.30 8.63 -10.71
N LEU A 162 -3.12 8.84 -9.41
CA LEU A 162 -3.46 7.94 -8.32
C LEU A 162 -4.86 8.29 -7.82
N GLN A 163 -5.79 7.34 -7.86
CA GLN A 163 -7.06 7.46 -7.15
C GLN A 163 -6.89 7.14 -5.67
N PRO A 164 -7.80 7.57 -4.77
CA PRO A 164 -7.80 7.13 -3.39
C PRO A 164 -7.77 5.59 -3.30
N PRO A 165 -6.98 4.98 -2.39
CA PRO A 165 -6.93 3.53 -2.24
C PRO A 165 -8.28 2.98 -1.79
N THR A 166 -8.62 1.77 -2.22
CA THR A 166 -9.96 1.19 -2.01
C THR A 166 -10.07 0.25 -0.81
N PHE A 167 -8.96 -0.01 -0.11
CA PHE A 167 -8.94 -0.87 1.07
C PHE A 167 -9.60 -0.23 2.31
N LEU A 168 -10.14 -1.07 3.19
CA LEU A 168 -10.80 -0.66 4.43
C LEU A 168 -9.80 -0.19 5.49
N ARG A 169 -10.21 0.72 6.37
CA ARG A 169 -9.38 1.30 7.43
C ARG A 169 -10.10 1.25 8.78
N HIS A 170 -9.35 0.93 9.82
CA HIS A 170 -9.77 1.19 11.20
C HIS A 170 -9.53 2.67 11.55
N GLY A 171 -10.44 3.28 12.31
CA GLY A 171 -10.32 4.65 12.78
C GLY A 171 -11.50 5.06 13.66
N GLY A 172 -11.30 6.10 14.46
CA GLY A 172 -12.33 6.74 15.28
C GLY A 172 -13.20 7.70 14.48
N SER A 173 -14.38 8.05 15.02
CA SER A 173 -15.25 9.06 14.43
C SER A 173 -14.57 10.44 14.42
N GLY A 174 -14.52 11.08 13.25
CA GLY A 174 -13.94 12.43 13.07
C GLY A 174 -12.46 12.46 12.69
N GLU A 175 -11.80 11.31 12.61
CA GLU A 175 -10.43 11.22 12.10
C GLU A 175 -10.39 11.41 10.58
N LYS A 176 -9.34 12.09 10.06
CA LYS A 176 -9.01 12.11 8.63
C LYS A 176 -8.07 10.94 8.34
N PRO A 177 -8.50 9.91 7.60
CA PRO A 177 -7.60 8.82 7.25
C PRO A 177 -6.48 9.31 6.33
N ALA A 178 -5.26 8.81 6.53
CA ALA A 178 -4.16 9.02 5.60
C ALA A 178 -4.55 8.49 4.21
N LEU A 179 -4.08 9.14 3.14
CA LEU A 179 -4.36 8.74 1.76
C LEU A 179 -5.87 8.70 1.47
N SER A 180 -6.65 9.61 2.08
CA SER A 180 -8.10 9.77 1.82
C SER A 180 -8.39 10.50 0.50
N GLU A 181 -7.36 11.08 -0.11
CA GLU A 181 -7.41 11.79 -1.38
C GLU A 181 -6.42 11.14 -2.35
N GLY A 182 -6.73 11.22 -3.65
CA GLY A 182 -5.82 10.82 -4.71
C GLY A 182 -4.75 11.89 -4.97
N ALA A 183 -3.89 11.65 -5.96
CA ALA A 183 -2.86 12.59 -6.36
C ALA A 183 -2.55 12.48 -7.86
N THR A 184 -2.10 13.57 -8.46
CA THR A 184 -1.48 13.55 -9.79
C THR A 184 -0.04 14.00 -9.65
N VAL A 185 0.89 13.20 -10.17
CA VAL A 185 2.31 13.51 -10.20
C VAL A 185 2.80 13.50 -11.64
N THR A 186 3.69 14.44 -11.96
CA THR A 186 4.31 14.56 -13.29
C THR A 186 5.81 14.46 -13.14
N PHE A 187 6.43 13.63 -13.98
CA PHE A 187 7.87 13.50 -14.11
C PHE A 187 8.27 14.00 -15.49
N GLU A 188 9.01 15.10 -15.53
CA GLU A 188 9.46 15.70 -16.78
C GLU A 188 10.81 15.13 -17.21
N ASN A 189 11.10 15.20 -18.51
CA ASN A 189 12.38 14.80 -19.09
C ASN A 189 12.77 13.33 -18.82
N VAL A 190 11.77 12.45 -18.72
CA VAL A 190 11.97 11.01 -18.54
C VAL A 190 12.51 10.42 -19.83
N GLN A 191 13.63 9.70 -19.73
CA GLN A 191 14.25 9.05 -20.86
C GLN A 191 13.72 7.62 -20.99
N LEU A 192 13.00 7.36 -22.09
CA LEU A 192 12.65 6.01 -22.50
C LEU A 192 13.73 5.55 -23.48
N LYS A 193 14.51 4.55 -23.08
CA LYS A 193 15.58 3.97 -23.88
C LYS A 193 15.53 2.45 -23.73
N PRO A 194 15.97 1.68 -24.74
CA PRO A 194 16.22 0.27 -24.56
C PRO A 194 17.36 0.13 -23.55
N GLU A 195 17.25 -0.81 -22.62
CA GLU A 195 18.45 -1.25 -21.90
C GLU A 195 19.46 -1.82 -22.92
N GLY A 196 20.72 -1.44 -22.75
CA GLY A 196 21.84 -1.85 -23.61
C GLY A 196 22.50 -3.12 -23.11
#